data_AF-A0A550CYR6-F1
#
_entry.id   AF-A0A550CYR6-F1
#
_cell.length_a   1.000
_cell.length_b   1.000
_cell.length_c   1.000
_cell.angle_alpha   90.00
_cell.angle_beta   90.00
_cell.angle_gamma   90.00
#
_symmetry.space_group_name_H-M   'P 1'
#
loop_
_entity.id
_entity.type
_entity.pdbx_description
1 polymer ?
#
loop_
_entity_poly.entity_id
_entity_poly.type
_entity_poly.pdbx_seq_one_letter_code
_entity_poly.pdbx_strand_id
1 'polypeptide(L)'
;MVSISCSLTARRPKDTRENVIATREFSVNVVSEHIASAMNATSVECPANVDEWEVAGLKMRPSTGIKPPLVAESLINLECELYHHLDIGPPTADGVSSVPPTTTLVLGLIQRVHVNEGVLTPDGATIDPAKLQAVARMGGTAYARVSNGFELPRPVWKQMRERMEGRAGDHH
;
A
#
# COMPACT_ATOMS: atom_id res chain seq x y z
N MET A 1 -2.70 10.06 -4.18
CA MET A 1 -2.53 9.02 -5.23
C MET A 1 -1.73 7.88 -4.64
N VAL A 2 -2.02 6.65 -5.04
CA VAL A 2 -1.28 5.43 -4.65
C VAL A 2 -0.72 4.77 -5.92
N SER A 3 0.41 4.07 -5.78
CA SER A 3 0.92 3.17 -6.81
C SER A 3 1.03 1.75 -6.25
N ILE A 4 0.59 0.76 -7.02
CA ILE A 4 0.74 -0.66 -6.69
C ILE A 4 1.33 -1.39 -7.90
N SER A 5 2.19 -2.37 -7.63
CA SER A 5 2.81 -3.21 -8.65
C SER A 5 2.20 -4.61 -8.59
N CYS A 6 1.60 -5.05 -9.68
CA CYS A 6 0.97 -6.36 -9.80
C CYS A 6 1.86 -7.27 -10.65
N SER A 7 2.54 -8.25 -10.04
CA SER A 7 3.29 -9.26 -10.79
C SER A 7 2.35 -10.19 -11.56
N LEU A 8 2.66 -10.40 -12.84
CA LEU A 8 1.92 -11.28 -13.74
C LEU A 8 2.69 -12.59 -13.87
N THR A 9 2.03 -13.70 -13.57
CA THR A 9 2.62 -15.04 -13.68
C THR A 9 1.77 -15.89 -14.61
N ALA A 10 2.39 -16.71 -15.45
CA ALA A 10 1.68 -17.54 -16.43
C ALA A 10 0.74 -18.60 -15.80
N ARG A 11 0.87 -18.87 -14.49
CA ARG A 11 0.11 -19.91 -13.79
C ARG A 11 -1.33 -19.51 -13.46
N ARG A 12 -1.63 -18.21 -13.33
CA ARG A 12 -2.98 -17.65 -13.18
C ARG A 12 -2.89 -16.13 -13.38
N PRO A 13 -3.75 -15.51 -14.20
CA PRO A 13 -3.91 -14.06 -14.17
C PRO A 13 -4.28 -13.68 -12.74
N LYS A 14 -3.53 -12.78 -12.09
CA LYS A 14 -3.97 -12.27 -10.79
C LYS A 14 -5.28 -11.53 -11.02
N ASP A 15 -6.36 -12.05 -10.43
CA ASP A 15 -7.71 -11.48 -10.56
C ASP A 15 -7.71 -9.98 -10.21
N THR A 16 -6.83 -9.53 -9.32
CA THR A 16 -6.67 -8.11 -8.97
C THR A 16 -6.40 -7.19 -10.18
N ARG A 17 -5.48 -7.53 -11.09
CA ARG A 17 -5.11 -6.65 -12.22
C ARG A 17 -6.26 -6.53 -13.21
N GLU A 18 -6.84 -7.66 -13.59
CA GLU A 18 -7.99 -7.70 -14.50
C GLU A 18 -9.21 -6.99 -13.89
N ASN A 19 -9.49 -7.23 -12.61
CA ASN A 19 -10.59 -6.57 -11.90
C ASN A 19 -10.38 -5.06 -11.84
N VAL A 20 -9.18 -4.58 -11.52
CA VAL A 20 -8.86 -3.14 -11.49
C VAL A 20 -9.06 -2.51 -12.86
N ILE A 21 -8.59 -3.14 -13.94
CA ILE A 21 -8.72 -2.60 -15.31
C ILE A 21 -10.18 -2.59 -15.76
N ALA A 22 -10.91 -3.68 -15.52
CA ALA A 22 -12.30 -3.83 -15.94
C ALA A 22 -13.26 -2.93 -15.15
N THR A 23 -13.10 -2.85 -13.83
CA THR A 23 -14.00 -2.08 -12.96
C THR A 23 -13.57 -0.63 -12.80
N ARG A 24 -12.29 -0.32 -13.07
CA ARG A 24 -11.64 0.97 -12.80
C ARG A 24 -11.64 1.38 -11.33
N GLU A 25 -11.93 0.46 -10.42
CA GLU A 25 -12.10 0.71 -9.00
C GLU A 25 -11.35 -0.35 -8.18
N PHE A 26 -10.80 0.04 -7.04
CA PHE A 26 -10.17 -0.89 -6.11
C PHE A 26 -10.03 -0.30 -4.71
N SER A 27 -9.91 -1.19 -3.72
CA SER A 27 -9.58 -0.81 -2.35
C SER A 27 -8.10 -1.09 -2.04
N VAL A 28 -7.46 -0.24 -1.26
CA VAL A 28 -6.17 -0.53 -0.62
C VAL A 28 -6.36 -0.55 0.90
N ASN A 29 -5.92 -1.63 1.54
CA ASN A 29 -6.13 -1.87 2.97
C ASN A 29 -4.77 -1.95 3.68
N VAL A 30 -4.55 -1.11 4.70
CA VAL A 30 -3.29 -1.11 5.44
C VAL A 30 -3.29 -2.29 6.40
N VAL A 31 -2.23 -3.11 6.31
CA VAL A 31 -2.11 -4.31 7.15
C VAL A 31 -1.45 -3.95 8.47
N SER A 32 -2.21 -4.06 9.54
CA SER A 32 -1.72 -4.01 10.92
C SER A 32 -1.33 -5.40 11.42
N GLU A 33 -0.52 -5.48 12.47
CA GLU A 33 0.00 -6.74 13.02
C GLU A 33 -1.11 -7.76 13.31
N HIS A 34 -2.25 -7.32 13.87
CA HIS A 34 -3.36 -8.22 14.24
C HIS A 34 -4.02 -8.93 13.05
N ILE A 35 -3.90 -8.39 11.84
CA ILE A 35 -4.41 -9.01 10.59
C ILE A 35 -3.30 -9.55 9.68
N ALA A 36 -2.03 -9.51 10.10
CA ALA A 36 -0.91 -9.90 9.25
C ALA A 36 -0.96 -11.39 8.85
N SER A 37 -1.32 -12.27 9.78
CA SER A 37 -1.47 -13.72 9.49
C SER A 37 -2.62 -13.98 8.52
N ALA A 38 -3.76 -13.29 8.70
CA ALA A 38 -4.91 -13.39 7.81
C ALA A 38 -4.57 -12.89 6.40
N MET A 39 -3.90 -11.74 6.28
CA MET A 39 -3.40 -11.26 4.99
C MET A 39 -2.40 -12.22 4.35
N ASN A 40 -1.49 -12.83 5.12
CA ASN A 40 -0.58 -13.82 4.55
C ASN A 40 -1.34 -15.06 4.04
N ALA A 41 -2.46 -15.44 4.67
CA ALA A 41 -3.31 -16.54 4.20
C ALA A 41 -4.00 -16.23 2.86
N THR A 42 -4.29 -14.96 2.53
CA THR A 42 -4.82 -14.58 1.20
C THR A 42 -3.80 -14.78 0.07
N SER A 43 -2.53 -15.05 0.39
CA SER A 43 -1.49 -15.37 -0.61
C SER A 43 -1.48 -16.85 -1.01
N VAL A 44 -2.31 -17.69 -0.38
CA VAL A 44 -2.49 -19.09 -0.79
C VAL A 44 -3.16 -19.13 -2.16
N GLU A 45 -2.65 -19.98 -3.05
CA GLU A 45 -3.29 -20.28 -4.33
C GLU A 45 -4.59 -21.06 -4.07
N CYS A 46 -5.68 -20.34 -3.78
CA CYS A 46 -6.99 -20.94 -3.55
C CYS A 46 -7.58 -21.43 -4.89
N PRO A 47 -8.19 -22.63 -4.93
CA PRO A 47 -8.95 -23.09 -6.09
C PRO A 47 -10.01 -22.06 -6.52
N ALA A 48 -10.38 -22.01 -7.79
CA ALA A 48 -11.30 -21.00 -8.34
C ALA A 48 -12.70 -20.97 -7.70
N ASN A 49 -13.05 -22.00 -6.92
CA ASN A 49 -14.31 -22.13 -6.20
C ASN A 49 -14.21 -21.84 -4.70
N VAL A 50 -13.04 -21.39 -4.21
CA VAL A 50 -12.80 -21.06 -2.80
C VAL A 50 -12.50 -19.58 -2.71
N ASP A 51 -13.32 -18.85 -1.94
CA ASP A 51 -13.15 -17.43 -1.72
C ASP A 51 -11.98 -17.20 -0.73
N GLU A 52 -10.99 -16.39 -1.13
CA GLU A 52 -9.85 -16.03 -0.29
C GLU A 52 -10.29 -15.39 1.05
N TRP A 53 -11.47 -14.77 1.11
CA TRP A 53 -12.05 -14.21 2.34
C TRP A 53 -12.35 -15.29 3.38
N GLU A 54 -12.90 -16.44 2.97
CA GLU A 54 -13.20 -17.56 3.87
C GLU A 54 -11.93 -18.19 4.44
N VAL A 55 -10.89 -18.30 3.61
CA VAL A 55 -9.59 -18.86 4.02
C VAL A 55 -8.85 -17.94 4.97
N ALA A 56 -8.93 -16.62 4.76
CA ALA A 56 -8.27 -15.64 5.60
C ALA A 56 -9.03 -15.30 6.88
N GLY A 57 -10.33 -15.60 6.97
CA GLY A 57 -11.18 -15.23 8.09
C GLY A 57 -11.41 -13.71 8.21
N LEU A 58 -11.21 -12.97 7.12
CA LEU A 58 -11.43 -11.52 7.04
C LEU A 58 -12.88 -11.24 6.62
N LYS A 59 -13.43 -10.11 7.07
CA LYS A 59 -14.79 -9.70 6.70
C LYS A 59 -14.78 -8.59 5.67
N MET A 60 -15.68 -8.70 4.71
CA MET A 60 -15.97 -7.62 3.76
C MET A 60 -16.79 -6.53 4.46
N ARG A 61 -16.36 -5.28 4.32
CA ARG A 61 -17.12 -4.08 4.68
C ARG A 61 -17.51 -3.35 3.39
N PRO A 62 -18.78 -2.96 3.20
CA PRO A 62 -19.17 -2.14 2.06
C PRO A 62 -18.35 -0.85 1.99
N SER A 63 -17.86 -0.53 0.80
CA SER A 63 -17.30 0.77 0.47
C SER A 63 -18.41 1.80 0.25
N THR A 64 -18.06 3.07 0.26
CA THR A 64 -19.00 4.20 0.19
C THR A 64 -19.08 4.82 -1.21
N GLY A 65 -18.03 4.74 -2.00
CA GLY A 65 -17.97 5.37 -3.33
C GLY A 65 -17.37 4.52 -4.44
N ILE A 66 -17.07 3.25 -4.19
CA ILE A 66 -16.63 2.28 -5.19
C ILE A 66 -17.43 0.99 -5.03
N LYS A 67 -17.35 0.05 -5.98
CA LYS A 67 -17.99 -1.27 -5.88
C LYS A 67 -17.20 -2.29 -5.07
N PRO A 68 -15.85 -2.37 -5.18
CA PRO A 68 -15.09 -3.34 -4.41
C PRO A 68 -15.22 -3.11 -2.89
N PRO A 69 -15.32 -4.18 -2.08
CA PRO A 69 -15.41 -4.09 -0.63
C PRO A 69 -14.10 -3.61 -0.01
N LEU A 70 -14.17 -3.22 1.26
CA LEU A 70 -13.04 -2.93 2.14
C LEU A 70 -12.81 -4.12 3.08
N VAL A 71 -11.60 -4.26 3.64
CA VAL A 71 -11.34 -5.20 4.73
C VAL A 71 -11.84 -4.57 6.04
N ALA A 72 -12.80 -5.20 6.72
CA ALA A 72 -13.43 -4.65 7.91
C ALA A 72 -12.46 -4.51 9.09
N GLU A 73 -11.52 -5.44 9.22
CA GLU A 73 -10.53 -5.49 10.30
C GLU A 73 -9.34 -4.55 10.08
N SER A 74 -9.21 -3.97 8.89
CA SER A 74 -8.15 -3.01 8.55
C SER A 74 -8.44 -1.66 9.18
N LEU A 75 -7.43 -1.08 9.85
CA LEU A 75 -7.56 0.18 10.56
C LEU A 75 -7.50 1.41 9.64
N ILE A 76 -6.96 1.24 8.44
CA ILE A 76 -6.97 2.26 7.38
C ILE A 76 -7.35 1.61 6.06
N ASN A 77 -8.36 2.17 5.37
CA ASN A 77 -8.75 1.74 4.03
C ASN A 77 -8.76 2.94 3.07
N LEU A 78 -8.38 2.71 1.83
CA LEU A 78 -8.41 3.68 0.76
C LEU A 78 -9.35 3.17 -0.32
N GLU A 79 -10.34 3.99 -0.68
CA GLU A 79 -11.13 3.76 -1.88
C GLU A 79 -10.43 4.46 -3.05
N CYS A 80 -10.12 3.70 -4.10
CA CYS A 80 -9.32 4.18 -5.21
C CYS A 80 -10.03 3.99 -6.55
N GLU A 81 -9.84 4.96 -7.43
CA GLU A 81 -10.19 4.86 -8.85
C GLU A 81 -8.92 4.75 -9.69
N LEU A 82 -8.94 3.91 -10.71
CA LEU A 82 -7.84 3.72 -11.65
C LEU A 82 -7.57 5.02 -12.41
N TYR A 83 -6.41 5.63 -12.15
CA TYR A 83 -5.89 6.76 -12.91
C TYR A 83 -5.25 6.27 -14.21
N HIS A 84 -4.30 5.34 -14.08
CA HIS A 84 -3.52 4.81 -15.18
C HIS A 84 -2.92 3.45 -14.84
N HIS A 85 -2.57 2.66 -15.85
CA HIS A 85 -1.76 1.46 -15.68
C HIS A 85 -0.70 1.40 -16.77
N LEU A 86 0.46 0.83 -16.41
CA LEU A 86 1.58 0.61 -17.30
C LEU A 86 2.01 -0.85 -17.20
N ASP A 87 1.86 -1.58 -18.29
CA ASP A 87 2.39 -2.93 -18.42
C ASP A 87 3.90 -2.88 -18.69
N ILE A 88 4.65 -3.64 -17.91
CA ILE A 88 6.11 -3.70 -17.90
C ILE A 88 6.51 -5.13 -18.23
N GLY A 89 7.28 -5.28 -19.31
CA GLY A 89 7.83 -6.55 -19.77
C GLY A 89 9.36 -6.53 -19.82
N PRO A 90 9.99 -7.65 -20.20
CA PRO A 90 11.42 -7.69 -20.41
C PRO A 90 11.84 -6.69 -21.49
N PRO A 91 12.98 -5.99 -21.32
CA PRO A 91 13.48 -5.07 -22.32
C PRO A 91 13.80 -5.82 -23.62
N THR A 92 13.46 -5.23 -24.77
CA THR A 92 13.86 -5.72 -26.09
C THR A 92 14.74 -4.71 -26.79
N ALA A 93 15.60 -5.19 -27.71
CA ALA A 93 16.55 -4.38 -28.44
C ALA A 93 15.90 -3.32 -29.36
N ASP A 94 14.64 -3.53 -29.73
CA ASP A 94 13.84 -2.73 -30.65
C ASP A 94 12.67 -1.99 -29.96
N GLY A 95 12.53 -2.12 -28.64
CA GLY A 95 11.44 -1.52 -27.88
C GLY A 95 10.06 -2.13 -28.10
N VAL A 96 9.92 -3.15 -28.95
CA VAL A 96 8.69 -3.89 -29.19
C VAL A 96 8.82 -5.29 -28.58
N SER A 97 8.25 -5.48 -27.39
CA SER A 97 8.28 -6.78 -26.73
C SER A 97 7.21 -7.71 -27.30
N SER A 98 7.64 -8.80 -27.93
CA SER A 98 6.79 -9.95 -28.29
C SER A 98 6.49 -10.86 -27.10
N VAL A 99 7.07 -10.55 -25.93
CA VAL A 99 6.88 -11.29 -24.67
C VAL A 99 5.79 -10.60 -23.85
N PRO A 100 4.84 -11.35 -23.26
CA PRO A 100 3.84 -10.78 -22.37
C PRO A 100 4.47 -9.98 -21.21
N PRO A 101 3.79 -8.94 -20.71
CA PRO A 101 4.27 -8.20 -19.56
C PRO A 101 4.39 -9.12 -18.34
N THR A 102 5.40 -8.86 -17.52
CA THR A 102 5.65 -9.59 -16.26
C THR A 102 5.12 -8.83 -15.06
N THR A 103 4.78 -7.55 -15.21
CA THR A 103 4.29 -6.70 -14.14
C THR A 103 3.41 -5.58 -14.70
N THR A 104 2.35 -5.22 -13.99
CA THR A 104 1.58 -4.00 -14.26
C THR A 104 1.77 -3.03 -13.11
N LEU A 105 2.26 -1.82 -13.39
CA LEU A 105 2.20 -0.69 -12.45
C LEU A 105 0.83 -0.03 -12.57
N VAL A 106 0.07 -0.02 -11.47
CA VAL A 106 -1.24 0.65 -11.37
C VAL A 106 -1.07 1.94 -10.58
N LEU A 107 -1.62 3.03 -11.09
CA LEU A 107 -1.74 4.33 -10.42
C LEU A 107 -3.21 4.58 -10.09
N GLY A 108 -3.50 4.85 -8.82
CA GLY A 108 -4.86 5.08 -8.32
C GLY A 108 -5.06 6.46 -7.69
N LEU A 109 -6.11 7.15 -8.09
CA LEU A 109 -6.62 8.32 -7.37
C LEU A 109 -7.33 7.86 -6.11
N ILE A 110 -6.93 8.41 -4.96
CA ILE A 110 -7.60 8.13 -3.68
C ILE A 110 -8.85 9.01 -3.64
N GLN A 111 -10.01 8.38 -3.68
CA GLN A 111 -11.30 9.06 -3.61
C GLN A 111 -11.72 9.29 -2.15
N ARG A 112 -11.48 8.30 -1.28
CA ARG A 112 -11.79 8.36 0.15
C ARG A 112 -10.77 7.61 0.99
N VAL A 113 -10.58 8.08 2.22
CA VAL A 113 -9.77 7.43 3.26
C VAL A 113 -10.68 7.14 4.45
N HIS A 114 -10.70 5.90 4.90
CA HIS A 114 -11.34 5.47 6.14
C HIS A 114 -10.25 5.23 7.15
N VAL A 115 -10.32 5.90 8.30
CA VAL A 115 -9.36 5.74 9.39
C VAL A 115 -10.14 5.37 10.65
N ASN A 116 -9.70 4.33 11.34
CA ASN A 116 -10.18 4.03 12.68
C ASN A 116 -9.70 5.11 13.66
N GLU A 117 -10.63 5.81 14.32
CA GLU A 117 -10.28 6.90 15.25
C GLU A 117 -9.34 6.44 16.38
N GLY A 118 -9.39 5.16 16.75
CA GLY A 118 -8.51 4.55 17.74
C GLY A 118 -7.03 4.58 17.37
N VAL A 119 -6.67 4.75 16.09
CA VAL A 119 -5.26 4.87 15.67
C VAL A 119 -4.77 6.31 15.55
N LEU A 120 -5.62 7.31 15.81
CA LEU A 120 -5.21 8.70 15.76
C LEU A 120 -4.40 9.10 17.00
N THR A 121 -3.54 10.11 16.84
CA THR A 121 -2.92 10.82 17.95
C THR A 121 -4.00 11.51 18.81
N PRO A 122 -3.72 11.85 20.08
CA PRO A 122 -4.72 12.45 20.98
C PRO A 122 -5.35 13.75 20.47
N ASP A 123 -4.64 14.50 19.62
CA ASP A 123 -5.13 15.72 18.96
C ASP A 123 -5.94 15.44 17.68
N GLY A 124 -6.04 14.18 17.26
CA GLY A 124 -6.72 13.76 16.03
C GLY A 124 -6.01 14.14 14.74
N ALA A 125 -4.82 14.76 14.81
CA ALA A 125 -4.18 15.36 13.63
C ALA A 125 -3.42 14.34 12.78
N THR A 126 -2.88 13.28 13.39
CA THR A 126 -2.03 12.31 12.71
C THR A 126 -2.31 10.87 13.15
N ILE A 127 -1.69 9.91 12.47
CA ILE A 127 -1.75 8.50 12.83
C ILE A 127 -0.64 8.19 13.82
N ASP A 128 -1.00 7.58 14.95
CA ASP A 128 -0.05 7.06 15.93
C ASP A 128 0.48 5.69 15.45
N PRO A 129 1.77 5.57 15.08
CA PRO A 129 2.33 4.32 14.60
C PRO A 129 2.24 3.18 15.63
N ALA A 130 2.31 3.51 16.92
CA ALA A 130 2.23 2.53 18.00
C ALA A 130 0.82 1.94 18.13
N LYS A 131 -0.21 2.69 17.74
CA LYS A 131 -1.60 2.21 17.69
C LYS A 131 -1.94 1.52 16.38
N LEU A 132 -1.42 2.02 15.25
CA LEU A 132 -1.64 1.42 13.94
C LEU A 132 -0.93 0.06 13.82
N GLN A 133 0.29 -0.06 14.35
CA GLN A 133 1.12 -1.26 14.28
C GLN A 133 1.19 -1.86 12.87
N ALA A 134 1.41 -1.02 11.86
CA ALA A 134 1.51 -1.48 10.48
C ALA A 134 2.68 -2.47 10.31
N VAL A 135 2.51 -3.47 9.45
CA VAL A 135 3.59 -4.41 9.09
C VAL A 135 4.24 -3.99 7.78
N ALA A 136 5.56 -4.07 7.72
CA ALA A 136 6.34 -3.85 6.51
C ALA A 136 6.83 -5.19 5.95
N ARG A 137 6.64 -5.43 4.65
CA ARG A 137 7.23 -6.58 3.98
C ARG A 137 8.72 -6.34 3.78
N MET A 138 9.53 -7.28 4.22
CA MET A 138 10.98 -7.29 4.04
C MET A 138 11.36 -8.27 2.91
N GLY A 139 12.66 -8.47 2.70
CA GLY A 139 13.13 -9.50 1.77
C GLY A 139 12.66 -10.90 2.15
N GLY A 140 12.34 -11.72 1.14
CA GLY A 140 11.85 -13.08 1.35
C GLY A 140 10.47 -13.09 2.02
N THR A 141 10.27 -13.95 3.02
CA THR A 141 9.03 -14.09 3.81
C THR A 141 9.02 -13.27 5.10
N ALA A 142 10.07 -12.48 5.34
CA ALA A 142 10.19 -11.70 6.56
C ALA A 142 9.29 -10.46 6.55
N TYR A 143 8.77 -10.12 7.72
CA TYR A 143 8.03 -8.90 7.98
C TYR A 143 8.65 -8.16 9.16
N ALA A 144 8.63 -6.84 9.12
CA ALA A 144 8.99 -5.98 10.23
C ALA A 144 7.74 -5.42 10.89
N ARG A 145 7.77 -5.33 12.22
CA ARG A 145 6.75 -4.63 13.02
C ARG A 145 7.13 -3.16 13.12
N VAL A 146 6.17 -2.27 12.89
CA VAL A 146 6.33 -0.84 13.15
C VAL A 146 5.62 -0.53 14.47
N SER A 147 6.35 -0.64 15.59
CA SER A 147 5.79 -0.43 16.93
C SER A 147 6.04 0.98 17.49
N ASN A 148 6.99 1.72 16.92
CA ASN A 148 7.29 3.09 17.31
C ASN A 148 7.62 3.95 16.08
N GLY A 149 7.37 5.25 16.23
CA GLY A 149 7.81 6.27 15.30
C GLY A 149 8.52 7.38 16.06
N PHE A 150 9.23 8.22 15.33
CA PHE A 150 9.77 9.47 15.85
C PHE A 150 9.47 10.58 14.86
N GLU A 151 9.21 11.78 15.39
CA GLU A 151 9.01 12.95 14.56
C GLU A 151 10.36 13.42 14.04
N LEU A 152 10.46 13.54 12.72
CA LEU A 152 11.61 14.13 12.05
C LEU A 152 11.14 15.39 11.31
N PRO A 153 11.14 16.57 11.96
CA PRO A 153 10.65 17.78 11.33
C PRO A 153 11.48 18.13 10.10
N ARG A 154 10.80 18.54 9.02
CA ARG A 154 11.47 18.93 7.79
C ARG A 154 12.37 20.15 8.06
N PRO A 155 13.66 20.08 7.76
CA PRO A 155 14.54 21.20 8.01
C PRO A 155 14.21 22.39 7.11
N VAL A 156 14.31 23.61 7.66
CA VAL A 156 14.13 24.85 6.92
C VAL A 156 15.49 25.37 6.50
N TRP A 157 15.66 25.59 5.19
CA TRP A 157 16.93 26.02 4.60
C TRP A 157 17.56 27.24 5.28
N LYS A 158 16.74 28.25 5.63
CA LYS A 158 17.20 29.44 6.35
C LYS A 158 17.91 29.10 7.67
N GLN A 159 17.31 28.23 8.48
CA GLN A 159 17.87 27.79 9.77
C GLN A 159 19.15 26.96 9.59
N MET A 160 19.22 26.19 8.50
CA MET A 160 20.43 25.44 8.16
C MET A 160 21.57 26.35 7.72
N ARG A 161 21.28 27.36 6.89
CA ARG A 161 22.26 28.35 6.44
C ARG A 161 22.84 29.12 7.63
N GLU A 162 21.99 29.63 8.51
CA GLU A 162 22.40 30.36 9.72
C GLU A 162 23.29 29.50 10.62
N ARG A 163 22.98 28.20 10.79
CA ARG A 163 23.83 27.24 11.52
C ARG A 163 25.17 26.97 10.83
N MET A 164 25.23 26.96 9.49
CA MET A 164 26.48 26.77 8.75
C MET A 164 27.38 28.00 8.85
N GLU A 165 26.81 29.19 8.69
CA GLU A 165 27.53 30.47 8.76
C GLU A 165 28.01 30.76 10.19
N GLY A 166 27.22 30.44 11.22
CA GLY A 166 27.63 30.57 12.62
C GLY A 166 28.78 29.63 13.04
N ARG A 167 28.89 28.44 12.43
CA ARG A 167 30.00 27.50 12.69
C ARG A 167 31.31 27.91 12.03
N ALA A 168 31.27 28.78 11.02
CA ALA A 168 32.47 29.31 10.38
C ALA A 168 33.13 30.44 11.21
N GLY A 169 32.42 31.02 12.18
CA GLY A 169 32.90 32.12 13.03
C GLY A 169 33.70 31.70 14.28
N ASP A 170 33.61 30.44 14.71
CA ASP A 170 34.22 29.94 15.97
C ASP A 170 35.64 29.34 15.79
N HIS A 171 36.25 29.51 14.61
CA HIS A 171 37.58 28.97 14.29
C HIS A 171 38.67 30.06 14.10
N HIS A 172 38.58 31.18 14.84
CA HIS A 172 39.64 32.20 14.90
C HIS A 172 40.14 32.43 16.32
#